data_AF-A0A2U1AT07-F1
#
_entry.id   AF-A0A2U1AT07-F1
#
_cell.length_a   1.000
_cell.length_b   1.000
_cell.length_c   1.000
_cell.angle_alpha   90.00
_cell.angle_beta   90.00
_cell.angle_gamma   90.00
#
_symmetry.space_group_name_H-M   'P 1'
#
loop_
_entity.id
_entity.type
_entity.pdbx_description
1 polymer ?
#
loop_
_entity_poly.entity_id
_entity_poly.type
_entity_poly.pdbx_seq_one_letter_code
_entity_poly.pdbx_strand_id
1 'polypeptide(L)'
;MHDFRLYIEYIARAIEAIGVLIIAIGAAIALIHFIFPLRHNSRRSYKVLRHELGKAILLGLEILVAADIIATVVTEATMERVLTLGLIVLIRTFLSLSLQVELEGRFPWQPRRPEAEHPL
;
A
#
# COMPACT_ATOMS: atom_id res chain seq x y z
N MET A 1 19.09 -11.94 23.63
CA MET A 1 18.60 -10.62 23.16
C MET A 1 18.86 -10.42 21.66
N HIS A 2 20.06 -10.76 21.13
CA HIS A 2 20.36 -10.67 19.69
C HIS A 2 19.47 -11.56 18.80
N ASP A 3 19.14 -12.78 19.27
CA ASP A 3 18.32 -13.72 18.49
C ASP A 3 16.90 -13.19 18.24
N PHE A 4 16.32 -12.50 19.22
CA PHE A 4 14.98 -11.94 19.13
C PHE A 4 14.87 -10.86 18.03
N ARG A 5 15.92 -10.06 17.83
CA ARG A 5 15.96 -9.07 16.74
C ARG A 5 15.99 -9.72 15.37
N LEU A 6 16.80 -10.77 15.22
CA LEU A 6 16.89 -11.52 13.96
C LEU A 6 15.54 -12.13 13.59
N TYR A 7 14.84 -12.74 14.55
CA TYR A 7 13.51 -13.28 14.31
C TYR A 7 12.52 -12.21 13.85
N ILE A 8 12.50 -11.05 14.50
CA ILE A 8 11.57 -9.99 14.10
C ILE A 8 11.95 -9.38 12.74
N GLU A 9 13.23 -9.22 12.44
CA GLU A 9 13.66 -8.74 11.12
C GLU A 9 13.23 -9.70 10.00
N TYR A 10 13.37 -11.02 10.21
CA TYR A 10 12.87 -12.01 9.27
C TYR A 10 11.35 -11.95 9.09
N ILE A 11 10.60 -11.76 10.18
CA ILE A 11 9.14 -11.60 10.11
C ILE A 11 8.77 -10.33 9.34
N ALA A 12 9.42 -9.20 9.61
CA ALA A 12 9.17 -7.94 8.91
C ALA A 12 9.42 -8.09 7.40
N ARG A 13 10.55 -8.67 7.00
CA ARG A 13 10.86 -8.92 5.59
C ARG A 13 9.90 -9.90 4.92
N ALA A 14 9.45 -10.93 5.64
CA ALA A 14 8.46 -11.86 5.12
C ALA A 14 7.11 -11.17 4.85
N ILE A 15 6.65 -10.33 5.79
CA ILE A 15 5.41 -9.55 5.62
C ILE A 15 5.56 -8.54 4.48
N GLU A 16 6.70 -7.88 4.39
CA GLU A 16 7.01 -6.97 3.27
C GLU A 16 6.94 -7.69 1.93
N ALA A 17 7.59 -8.86 1.81
CA ALA A 17 7.56 -9.66 0.60
C ALA A 17 6.13 -10.09 0.21
N ILE A 18 5.30 -10.46 1.19
CA ILE A 18 3.89 -10.79 0.96
C ILE A 18 3.13 -9.57 0.43
N GLY A 19 3.30 -8.40 1.04
CA GLY A 19 2.66 -7.16 0.59
C GLY A 19 3.03 -6.81 -0.85
N VAL A 20 4.33 -6.86 -1.19
CA VAL A 20 4.82 -6.66 -2.55
C VAL A 20 4.24 -7.70 -3.53
N LEU A 21 4.18 -8.96 -3.13
CA LEU A 21 3.64 -10.04 -3.95
C LEU A 21 2.15 -9.84 -4.25
N ILE A 22 1.36 -9.41 -3.26
CA ILE A 22 -0.07 -9.09 -3.45
C ILE A 22 -0.24 -7.99 -4.50
N ILE A 23 0.54 -6.91 -4.40
CA ILE A 23 0.50 -5.80 -5.37
C ILE A 23 0.89 -6.31 -6.76
N ALA A 24 1.99 -7.06 -6.86
CA ALA A 24 2.49 -7.57 -8.13
C ALA A 24 1.50 -8.53 -8.82
N ILE A 25 0.93 -9.49 -8.08
CA ILE A 25 -0.05 -10.45 -8.60
C ILE A 25 -1.33 -9.73 -9.00
N GLY A 26 -1.86 -8.85 -8.15
CA GLY A 26 -3.07 -8.10 -8.47
C GLY A 26 -2.90 -7.20 -9.69
N ALA A 27 -1.73 -6.58 -9.84
CA ALA A 27 -1.39 -5.80 -11.03
C ALA A 27 -1.28 -6.67 -12.30
N ALA A 28 -0.63 -7.83 -12.20
CA ALA A 28 -0.55 -8.77 -13.31
C ALA A 28 -1.94 -9.26 -13.74
N ILE A 29 -2.81 -9.64 -12.81
CA ILE A 29 -4.18 -10.07 -13.10
C ILE A 29 -4.97 -8.94 -13.76
N ALA A 30 -4.90 -7.72 -13.22
CA ALA A 30 -5.60 -6.57 -13.78
C ALA A 30 -5.13 -6.26 -15.20
N LEU A 31 -3.82 -6.39 -15.47
CA LEU A 31 -3.24 -6.21 -16.80
C LEU A 31 -3.67 -7.32 -17.78
N ILE A 32 -3.68 -8.59 -17.36
CA ILE A 32 -4.16 -9.71 -18.18
C ILE A 32 -5.62 -9.50 -18.56
N HIS A 33 -6.48 -9.13 -17.60
CA HIS A 33 -7.89 -8.81 -17.87
C HIS A 33 -8.06 -7.61 -18.81
N PHE A 34 -7.13 -6.66 -18.80
CA PHE A 34 -7.16 -5.51 -19.70
C PHE A 34 -6.72 -5.86 -21.13
N ILE A 35 -5.68 -6.70 -21.29
CA ILE A 35 -5.09 -7.08 -22.59
C ILE A 35 -5.88 -8.18 -23.29
N PHE A 36 -6.54 -9.07 -22.56
CA PHE A 36 -7.37 -10.16 -23.11
C PHE A 36 -8.88 -9.89 -22.93
N PRO A 37 -9.45 -8.81 -23.50
CA PRO A 37 -10.89 -8.56 -23.38
C PRO A 37 -11.67 -9.51 -24.31
N LEU A 38 -12.56 -10.35 -23.73
CA LEU A 38 -13.54 -11.11 -24.51
C LEU A 38 -14.63 -10.22 -25.15
N ARG A 39 -14.67 -8.91 -24.90
CA ARG A 39 -15.68 -8.01 -25.51
C ARG A 39 -15.21 -6.55 -25.64
N HIS A 40 -15.32 -6.03 -26.86
CA HIS A 40 -14.87 -4.73 -27.35
C HIS A 40 -15.67 -3.56 -26.74
N ASN A 41 -15.33 -3.09 -25.53
CA ASN A 41 -15.86 -1.84 -25.00
C ASN A 41 -14.81 -1.08 -24.17
N SER A 42 -13.91 -0.37 -24.86
CA SER A 42 -12.68 0.23 -24.32
C SER A 42 -12.88 1.17 -23.12
N ARG A 43 -14.04 1.84 -23.00
CA ARG A 43 -14.32 2.72 -21.85
C ARG A 43 -14.58 1.95 -20.55
N ARG A 44 -15.06 0.70 -20.63
CA ARG A 44 -15.28 -0.15 -19.45
C ARG A 44 -13.97 -0.80 -19.00
N SER A 45 -13.09 -1.16 -19.94
CA SER A 45 -11.80 -1.81 -19.64
C SER A 45 -10.86 -0.95 -18.79
N TYR A 46 -10.75 0.37 -19.06
CA TYR A 46 -9.88 1.23 -18.25
C TYR A 46 -10.37 1.43 -16.81
N LYS A 47 -11.70 1.59 -16.62
CA LYS A 47 -12.28 1.68 -15.27
C LYS A 47 -12.08 0.39 -14.47
N VAL A 48 -12.23 -0.78 -15.13
CA VAL A 48 -12.01 -2.09 -14.49
C VAL A 48 -10.54 -2.28 -14.13
N LEU A 49 -9.61 -1.95 -15.04
CA LEU A 49 -8.17 -1.99 -14.77
C LEU A 49 -7.80 -1.14 -13.54
N ARG A 50 -8.25 0.12 -13.50
CA ARG A 50 -7.94 1.03 -12.39
C ARG A 50 -8.57 0.58 -11.06
N HIS A 51 -9.76 -0.03 -11.11
CA HIS A 51 -10.44 -0.56 -9.93
C HIS A 51 -9.73 -1.79 -9.35
N GLU A 52 -9.37 -2.75 -10.18
CA GLU A 52 -8.69 -3.98 -9.75
C GLU A 52 -7.25 -3.68 -9.28
N LEU A 53 -6.53 -2.83 -10.01
CA LEU A 53 -5.23 -2.31 -9.55
C LEU A 53 -5.36 -1.60 -8.21
N GLY A 54 -6.38 -0.75 -8.05
CA GLY A 54 -6.53 0.03 -6.83
C GLY A 54 -6.82 -0.82 -5.61
N LYS A 55 -7.64 -1.87 -5.73
CA LYS A 55 -7.86 -2.85 -4.66
C LYS A 55 -6.59 -3.59 -4.28
N ALA A 56 -5.82 -4.06 -5.26
CA ALA A 56 -4.59 -4.79 -5.03
C ALA A 56 -3.53 -3.92 -4.31
N ILE A 57 -3.42 -2.66 -4.73
CA ILE A 57 -2.54 -1.68 -4.09
C ILE A 57 -3.00 -1.40 -2.67
N LEU A 58 -4.29 -1.13 -2.43
CA LEU A 58 -4.82 -0.88 -1.08
C LEU A 58 -4.55 -2.04 -0.12
N LEU A 59 -4.86 -3.27 -0.55
CA LEU A 59 -4.60 -4.47 0.25
C LEU A 59 -3.10 -4.66 0.52
N GLY A 60 -2.27 -4.48 -0.51
CA GLY A 60 -0.82 -4.53 -0.37
C GLY A 60 -0.29 -3.48 0.61
N LEU A 61 -0.82 -2.26 0.56
CA LEU A 61 -0.45 -1.18 1.46
C LEU A 61 -0.82 -1.49 2.91
N GLU A 62 -1.98 -2.09 3.19
CA GLU A 62 -2.34 -2.53 4.55
C GLU A 62 -1.30 -3.50 5.14
N ILE A 63 -0.84 -4.46 4.34
CA ILE A 63 0.18 -5.44 4.74
C ILE A 63 1.56 -4.78 4.89
N LEU A 64 1.91 -3.92 3.93
CA LEU A 64 3.16 -3.19 3.95
C LEU A 64 3.25 -2.30 5.21
N VAL A 65 2.21 -1.54 5.55
CA VAL A 65 2.18 -0.70 6.77
C VAL A 65 2.50 -1.52 8.02
N ALA A 66 1.99 -2.75 8.13
CA ALA A 66 2.33 -3.64 9.22
C ALA A 66 3.83 -4.01 9.26
N ALA A 67 4.44 -4.31 8.11
CA ALA A 67 5.87 -4.61 8.02
C ALA A 67 6.75 -3.44 8.51
N ASP A 68 6.38 -2.20 8.20
CA ASP A 68 7.14 -1.01 8.64
C ASP A 68 7.04 -0.78 10.14
N ILE A 69 5.85 -0.91 10.71
CA ILE A 69 5.66 -0.78 12.16
C ILE A 69 6.57 -1.77 12.88
N ILE A 70 6.63 -3.02 12.39
CA ILE A 70 7.50 -4.05 12.96
C ILE A 70 8.98 -3.69 12.79
N ALA A 71 9.40 -3.24 11.59
CA ALA A 71 10.78 -2.87 11.31
C ALA A 71 11.28 -1.71 12.21
N THR A 72 10.44 -0.70 12.44
CA THR A 72 10.81 0.46 13.28
C THR A 72 11.00 0.13 14.76
N VAL A 73 10.30 -0.88 15.28
CA VAL A 73 10.42 -1.31 16.70
C VAL A 73 11.76 -1.99 17.00
N VAL A 74 12.40 -2.58 16.00
CA VAL A 74 13.51 -3.53 16.20
C VAL A 74 14.87 -2.91 15.93
N THR A 75 14.91 -1.77 15.23
CA THR A 75 16.15 -1.06 14.92
C THR A 75 16.83 -0.49 16.15
N GLU A 76 18.09 -0.88 16.35
CA GLU A 76 19.00 -0.26 17.31
C GLU A 76 19.33 1.16 16.87
N ALA A 77 19.13 2.13 17.77
CA ALA A 77 19.29 3.54 17.47
C ALA A 77 20.79 3.93 17.39
N THR A 78 21.47 3.56 16.32
CA THR A 78 22.72 4.22 15.93
C THR A 78 22.40 5.33 14.93
N MET A 79 23.08 6.48 15.00
CA MET A 79 22.71 7.64 14.18
C MET A 79 22.67 7.35 12.68
N GLU A 80 23.61 6.56 12.19
CA GLU A 80 23.67 6.18 10.77
C GLU A 80 22.51 5.25 10.37
N ARG A 81 22.21 4.22 11.18
CA ARG A 81 21.10 3.27 10.89
C ARG A 81 19.74 3.93 11.03
N VAL A 82 19.56 4.82 12.01
CA VAL A 82 18.34 5.60 12.20
C VAL A 82 18.10 6.54 11.03
N LEU A 83 19.16 7.17 10.50
CA LEU A 83 19.05 8.02 9.32
C LEU A 83 18.64 7.24 8.07
N THR A 84 19.27 6.09 7.79
CA THR A 84 18.90 5.26 6.64
C THR A 84 17.48 4.73 6.76
N LEU A 85 17.12 4.19 7.93
CA LEU A 85 15.76 3.66 8.17
C LEU A 85 14.71 4.78 8.12
N GLY A 86 15.00 5.92 8.75
CA GLY A 86 14.13 7.10 8.72
C GLY A 86 13.88 7.60 7.30
N LEU A 87 14.91 7.60 6.45
CA LEU A 87 14.76 7.95 5.04
C LEU A 87 13.86 6.95 4.29
N ILE A 88 14.04 5.65 4.50
CA ILE A 88 13.20 4.61 3.88
C ILE A 88 11.74 4.78 4.30
N VAL A 89 11.48 4.93 5.60
CA VAL A 89 10.13 5.15 6.15
C VAL A 89 9.51 6.43 5.58
N LEU A 90 10.28 7.52 5.46
CA LEU A 90 9.80 8.79 4.91
C LEU A 90 9.41 8.67 3.43
N ILE A 91 10.26 8.06 2.61
CA ILE A 91 9.96 7.78 1.19
C ILE A 91 8.68 6.96 1.09
N ARG A 92 8.56 5.91 1.91
CA ARG A 92 7.41 5.02 1.85
C ARG A 92 6.12 5.70 2.30
N THR A 93 6.17 6.50 3.36
CA THR A 93 5.01 7.28 3.82
C THR A 93 4.55 8.24 2.73
N PHE A 94 5.49 8.92 2.07
CA PHE A 94 5.19 9.84 0.98
C PHE A 94 4.57 9.13 -0.24
N LEU A 95 5.16 8.02 -0.69
CA LEU A 95 4.65 7.24 -1.83
C LEU A 95 3.27 6.64 -1.53
N SER A 96 3.10 6.05 -0.34
CA SER A 96 1.81 5.50 0.10
C SER A 96 0.73 6.57 0.12
N LEU A 97 1.04 7.75 0.69
CA LEU A 97 0.10 8.87 0.76
C LEU A 97 -0.25 9.41 -0.63
N SER A 98 0.74 9.57 -1.52
CA SER A 98 0.51 10.05 -2.88
C SER A 98 -0.40 9.11 -3.68
N LEU A 99 -0.16 7.80 -3.58
CA LEU A 99 -1.01 6.79 -4.23
C LEU A 99 -2.44 6.83 -3.69
N GLN A 100 -2.59 6.89 -2.36
CA GLN A 100 -3.90 6.92 -1.73
C GLN A 100 -4.71 8.16 -2.14
N VAL A 101 -4.06 9.32 -2.22
CA VAL A 101 -4.67 10.57 -2.70
C VAL A 101 -5.07 10.49 -4.18
N GLU A 102 -4.22 9.91 -5.03
CA GLU A 102 -4.51 9.74 -6.45
C GLU A 102 -5.67 8.76 -6.71
N LEU A 103 -5.78 7.71 -5.89
CA LEU A 103 -6.87 6.73 -5.99
C LEU A 103 -8.19 7.25 -5.42
N GLU A 104 -8.17 7.83 -4.23
CA GLU A 104 -9.38 8.29 -3.54
C GLU A 104 -9.84 9.66 -4.02
N GLY A 105 -8.95 10.45 -4.64
CA GLY A 105 -9.18 11.82 -5.06
C GLY A 105 -9.35 12.80 -3.89
N ARG A 106 -9.05 12.37 -2.67
CA ARG A 106 -9.19 13.10 -1.42
C ARG A 106 -7.99 12.83 -0.53
N PHE A 107 -7.62 13.85 0.23
CA PHE A 107 -6.61 13.66 1.27
C PHE A 107 -7.22 12.93 2.47
N PRO A 108 -6.45 12.08 3.18
CA PRO A 108 -6.96 11.31 4.31
C PRO A 108 -7.44 12.19 5.48
N TRP A 109 -6.99 13.45 5.55
CA TRP A 109 -7.45 14.44 6.53
C TRP A 109 -8.67 15.25 6.09
N GLN A 110 -9.32 14.92 4.96
CA GLN A 110 -10.59 15.57 4.60
C GLN A 110 -11.74 14.96 5.41
N PRO A 111 -12.42 15.75 6.26
CA PRO A 111 -13.59 15.25 6.98
C PRO A 111 -14.69 14.86 6.00
N ARG A 112 -15.32 13.69 6.22
CA ARG A 112 -16.53 13.32 5.49
C ARG A 112 -17.55 14.44 5.73
N ARG A 113 -17.97 15.14 4.68
CA ARG A 113 -19.09 16.09 4.79
C ARG A 113 -20.26 15.30 5.38
N PRO A 114 -20.81 15.73 6.53
CA PRO A 114 -22.06 15.17 7.01
C PRO A 114 -23.07 15.35 5.89
N GLU A 115 -23.63 14.24 5.40
CA GLU A 115 -24.83 14.29 4.57
C GLU A 115 -25.84 15.12 5.35
N ALA A 116 -26.19 16.29 4.82
CA ALA A 116 -27.19 17.14 5.42
C ALA A 116 -28.45 16.30 5.60
N GLU A 117 -28.79 15.97 6.85
CA GLU A 117 -30.05 15.37 7.20
C GLU A 117 -31.15 16.20 6.55
N HIS A 118 -31.81 15.60 5.56
CA HIS A 118 -33.03 16.16 4.98
C HIS A 118 -34.07 16.18 6.12
N PRO A 119 -34.49 17.35 6.62
CA PRO A 119 -35.63 17.40 7.51
C PRO A 119 -36.86 17.12 6.66
N LEU A 120 -37.65 16.13 7.09
CA LEU A 120 -38.97 15.80 6.53
C LEU A 120 -39.96 16.94 6.74
#